data_AF-A0A2M8W0B7-F1
#
_entry.id   AF-A0A2M8W0B7-F1
#
_cell.length_a   1.000
_cell.length_b   1.000
_cell.length_c   1.000
_cell.angle_alpha   90.00
_cell.angle_beta   90.00
_cell.angle_gamma   90.00
#
_symmetry.space_group_name_H-M   'P 1'
#
loop_
_entity.id
_entity.type
_entity.pdbx_description
1 polymer ?
#
loop_
_entity_poly.entity_id
_entity_poly.type
_entity_poly.pdbx_seq_one_letter_code
_entity_poly.pdbx_strand_id
1 'polypeptide(L)'
;MLGAGPRSCGKRHPMKPLARIGDTHVCPIHGPNPIVSGKAGAKAGVRPIAVVGDKTACGAVITVGTPLFKVDGKDAAHIGSATSHGGTITTGAPILKG
;
A
#
# COMPACT_ATOMS: atom_id res chain seq x y z
N MET A 1 6.92 23.87 -28.64
CA MET A 1 7.12 24.45 -27.28
C MET A 1 7.13 23.28 -26.29
N LEU A 2 8.29 22.63 -26.12
CA LEU A 2 8.40 21.42 -25.29
C LEU A 2 8.70 21.85 -23.85
N GLY A 3 7.67 21.86 -22.99
CA GLY A 3 7.81 22.14 -21.57
C GLY A 3 8.55 21.00 -20.89
N ALA A 4 9.83 21.21 -20.59
CA ALA A 4 10.59 20.34 -19.71
C ALA A 4 9.99 20.42 -18.29
N GLY A 5 9.23 19.39 -17.91
CA GLY A 5 8.83 19.19 -16.51
C GLY A 5 10.05 19.07 -15.61
N PRO A 6 9.95 19.47 -14.33
CA PRO A 6 11.10 19.54 -13.44
C PRO A 6 11.76 18.16 -13.28
N ARG A 7 13.04 18.09 -13.65
CA ARG A 7 13.93 16.96 -13.34
C ARG A 7 14.11 16.93 -11.82
N SER A 8 13.32 16.12 -11.14
CA SER A 8 13.38 15.94 -9.69
C SER A 8 14.74 15.37 -9.29
N CYS A 9 15.64 16.27 -8.90
CA CYS A 9 16.88 15.94 -8.19
C CYS A 9 16.51 15.23 -6.87
N GLY A 10 16.66 13.91 -6.85
CA GLY A 10 17.26 13.21 -5.70
C GLY A 10 16.56 13.28 -4.34
N LYS A 11 15.25 13.54 -4.23
CA LYS A 11 14.53 13.16 -3.00
C LYS A 11 14.38 11.64 -3.02
N ARG A 12 15.32 10.91 -2.41
CA ARG A 12 15.12 9.50 -2.02
C ARG A 12 13.89 9.51 -1.11
N HIS A 13 12.70 9.33 -1.69
CA HIS A 13 11.49 9.20 -0.90
C HIS A 13 11.72 7.96 -0.05
N PRO A 14 11.77 8.07 1.28
CA PRO A 14 11.94 6.91 2.13
C PRO A 14 10.83 5.93 1.75
N MET A 15 11.22 4.72 1.37
CA MET A 15 10.27 3.67 1.01
C MET A 15 9.29 3.53 2.18
N LYS A 16 8.03 3.88 1.94
CA LYS A 16 6.99 3.71 2.95
C LYS A 16 6.83 2.21 3.19
N PRO A 17 6.63 1.77 4.44
CA PRO A 17 6.49 0.35 4.71
C PRO A 17 5.33 -0.26 3.93
N LEU A 18 5.56 -1.45 3.36
CA LEU A 18 4.55 -2.17 2.58
C LEU A 18 3.42 -2.65 3.49
N ALA A 19 2.19 -2.54 3.00
CA ALA A 19 1.01 -3.02 3.69
C ALA A 19 0.84 -4.54 3.45
N ARG A 20 0.31 -5.23 4.45
CA ARG A 20 0.17 -6.69 4.49
C ARG A 20 -1.22 -7.08 4.97
N ILE A 21 -1.57 -8.35 4.78
CA ILE A 21 -2.80 -8.91 5.36
C ILE A 21 -2.80 -8.69 6.87
N GLY A 22 -3.85 -8.03 7.35
CA GLY A 22 -4.13 -7.66 8.73
C GLY A 22 -3.50 -6.35 9.18
N ASP A 23 -2.90 -5.57 8.28
CA ASP A 23 -2.55 -4.19 8.58
C ASP A 23 -3.82 -3.30 8.56
N THR A 24 -3.78 -2.18 9.27
CA THR A 24 -4.95 -1.35 9.57
C THR A 24 -5.28 -0.43 8.41
N HIS A 25 -6.52 -0.50 7.96
CA HIS A 25 -7.19 0.48 7.11
C HIS A 25 -8.08 1.36 7.99
N VAL A 26 -7.94 2.69 7.91
CA VAL A 26 -8.89 3.62 8.52
C VAL A 26 -9.93 3.99 7.47
N CYS A 27 -11.13 3.41 7.60
CA CYS A 27 -12.26 3.73 6.74
C CYS A 27 -13.06 4.90 7.34
N PRO A 28 -13.33 5.99 6.59
CA PRO A 28 -14.16 7.09 7.09
C PRO A 28 -15.64 6.69 7.24
N ILE A 29 -16.06 5.58 6.62
CA ILE A 29 -17.45 5.11 6.65
C ILE A 29 -17.69 4.10 7.78
N HIS A 30 -16.77 3.16 8.00
CA HIS A 30 -16.95 2.02 8.93
C HIS A 30 -15.98 2.04 10.13
N GLY A 31 -15.04 2.96 10.16
CA GLY A 31 -13.96 3.00 11.16
C GLY A 31 -12.75 2.13 10.79
N PRO A 32 -11.81 1.95 11.74
CA PRO A 32 -10.58 1.19 11.50
C PRO A 32 -10.85 -0.31 11.37
N ASN A 33 -10.32 -0.92 10.32
CA ASN A 33 -10.52 -2.33 10.01
C ASN A 33 -9.27 -2.93 9.32
N PRO A 34 -9.02 -4.25 9.44
CA PRO A 34 -7.83 -4.85 8.84
C PRO A 34 -7.94 -5.06 7.32
N ILE A 35 -6.81 -5.15 6.63
CA ILE A 35 -6.71 -5.73 5.28
C ILE A 35 -6.95 -7.24 5.39
N VAL A 36 -7.84 -7.82 4.57
CA VAL A 36 -8.19 -9.25 4.65
C VAL A 36 -7.74 -10.05 3.44
N SER A 37 -7.30 -9.37 2.38
CA SER A 37 -6.81 -9.99 1.16
C SER A 37 -5.39 -9.53 0.85
N GLY A 38 -4.60 -10.42 0.28
CA GLY A 38 -3.20 -10.20 -0.08
C GLY A 38 -2.78 -11.21 -1.13
N LYS A 39 -1.54 -11.08 -1.63
CA LYS A 39 -0.95 -12.02 -2.58
C LYS A 39 0.06 -12.92 -1.87
N ALA A 40 -0.18 -14.23 -1.92
CA ALA A 40 0.69 -15.21 -1.26
C ALA A 40 2.10 -15.27 -1.86
N GLY A 41 2.24 -14.90 -3.14
CA GLY A 41 3.51 -14.91 -3.89
C GLY A 41 4.56 -13.92 -3.39
N ALA A 42 4.17 -12.92 -2.60
CA ALA A 42 5.13 -12.03 -1.94
C ALA A 42 4.74 -11.78 -0.48
N LYS A 43 5.71 -11.91 0.41
CA LYS A 43 5.55 -11.74 1.85
C LYS A 43 6.53 -10.67 2.34
N ALA A 44 6.07 -9.83 3.26
CA ALA A 44 6.92 -8.90 3.99
C ALA A 44 7.02 -9.37 5.44
N GLY A 45 8.14 -10.01 5.76
CA GLY A 45 8.27 -10.89 6.93
C GLY A 45 7.45 -12.17 6.72
N VAL A 46 6.60 -12.52 7.68
CA VAL A 46 5.78 -13.75 7.64
C VAL A 46 4.39 -13.57 7.02
N ARG A 47 3.97 -12.33 6.71
CA ARG A 47 2.61 -12.01 6.25
C ARG A 47 2.59 -11.65 4.75
N PRO A 48 1.57 -12.08 3.99
CA PRO A 48 1.42 -11.73 2.58
C PRO A 48 1.25 -10.23 2.37
N ILE A 49 1.85 -9.70 1.31
CA ILE A 49 1.78 -8.29 0.93
C ILE A 49 0.42 -8.03 0.27
N ALA A 50 -0.18 -6.89 0.62
CA ALA A 50 -1.38 -6.39 -0.03
C ALA A 50 -1.02 -5.60 -1.29
N VAL A 51 -1.81 -5.74 -2.34
CA VAL A 51 -1.62 -5.05 -3.63
C VAL A 51 -2.86 -4.25 -4.01
N VAL A 52 -2.73 -3.39 -5.02
CA VAL A 52 -3.87 -2.71 -5.64
C VAL A 52 -4.89 -3.75 -6.11
N GLY A 53 -6.15 -3.53 -5.72
CA GLY A 53 -7.26 -4.45 -5.95
C GLY A 53 -7.55 -5.40 -4.78
N ASP A 54 -6.72 -5.44 -3.74
CA ASP A 54 -7.02 -6.23 -2.54
C ASP A 54 -8.06 -5.55 -1.64
N LYS A 55 -8.79 -6.38 -0.88
CA LYS A 55 -9.91 -5.96 -0.04
C LYS A 55 -9.53 -5.83 1.44
N THR A 56 -10.19 -4.90 2.09
CA THR A 56 -10.19 -4.72 3.54
C THR A 56 -11.47 -5.31 4.15
N ALA A 57 -11.49 -5.57 5.46
CA ALA A 57 -12.60 -6.22 6.14
C ALA A 57 -13.95 -5.49 5.99
N CYS A 58 -13.95 -4.16 5.87
CA CYS A 58 -15.16 -3.37 5.62
C CYS A 58 -15.63 -3.39 4.15
N GLY A 59 -14.95 -4.16 3.27
CA GLY A 59 -15.25 -4.24 1.85
C GLY A 59 -14.54 -3.21 0.97
N ALA A 60 -13.81 -2.24 1.54
CA ALA A 60 -13.05 -1.27 0.75
C ALA A 60 -11.92 -1.95 -0.03
N VAL A 61 -11.62 -1.46 -1.23
CA VAL A 61 -10.58 -1.96 -2.13
C VAL A 61 -9.40 -0.99 -2.13
N ILE A 62 -8.17 -1.50 -2.08
CA ILE A 62 -6.97 -0.67 -2.20
C ILE A 62 -6.85 -0.20 -3.64
N THR A 63 -6.80 1.12 -3.85
CA THR A 63 -6.80 1.75 -5.18
C THR A 63 -5.45 2.35 -5.54
N VAL A 64 -4.63 2.69 -4.55
CA VAL A 64 -3.31 3.30 -4.75
C VAL A 64 -2.22 2.39 -4.19
N GLY A 65 -1.22 2.09 -5.00
CA GLY A 65 0.00 1.38 -4.60
C GLY A 65 1.25 2.13 -5.05
N THR A 66 2.41 1.50 -4.86
CA THR A 66 3.69 2.02 -5.34
C THR A 66 4.14 1.29 -6.61
N PRO A 67 4.60 2.01 -7.66
CA PRO A 67 5.21 1.38 -8.82
C PRO A 67 6.62 0.85 -8.54
N LEU A 68 7.21 1.21 -7.39
CA LEU A 68 8.56 0.80 -7.00
C LEU A 68 8.65 -0.67 -6.59
N PHE A 69 7.52 -1.26 -6.18
CA PHE A 69 7.46 -2.66 -5.77
C PHE A 69 6.17 -3.28 -6.29
N LYS A 70 6.30 -4.21 -7.23
CA LYS A 70 5.18 -4.90 -7.86
C LYS A 70 5.17 -6.36 -7.43
N VAL A 71 3.99 -6.88 -7.13
CA VAL A 71 3.74 -8.28 -6.79
C VAL A 71 2.74 -8.83 -7.79
N ASP A 72 3.09 -9.88 -8.51
CA ASP A 72 2.27 -10.48 -9.57
C ASP A 72 1.78 -9.44 -10.60
N GLY A 73 2.65 -8.49 -10.97
CA GLY A 73 2.35 -7.40 -11.91
C GLY A 73 1.48 -6.26 -11.35
N LYS A 74 1.04 -6.35 -10.09
CA LYS A 74 0.23 -5.33 -9.41
C LYS A 74 1.08 -4.47 -8.49
N ASP A 75 0.76 -3.19 -8.39
CA ASP A 75 1.44 -2.28 -7.47
C ASP A 75 1.18 -2.68 -6.03
N ALA A 76 2.24 -2.78 -5.21
CA ALA A 76 2.08 -3.11 -3.81
C ALA A 76 1.53 -1.92 -3.02
N ALA A 77 0.66 -2.23 -2.06
CA ALA A 77 0.13 -1.27 -1.13
C ALA A 77 1.20 -0.90 -0.09
N HIS A 78 1.14 0.32 0.43
CA HIS A 78 2.03 0.84 1.46
C HIS A 78 1.27 1.70 2.45
N ILE A 79 1.91 2.09 3.56
CA ILE A 79 1.32 3.08 4.48
C ILE A 79 0.97 4.36 3.70
N GLY A 80 -0.26 4.83 3.84
CA GLY A 80 -0.83 5.96 3.11
C GLY A 80 -1.48 5.59 1.77
N SER A 81 -1.51 4.32 1.37
CA SER A 81 -2.31 3.87 0.23
C SER A 81 -3.79 4.19 0.44
N ALA A 82 -4.42 4.82 -0.54
CA ALA A 82 -5.84 5.12 -0.53
C ALA A 82 -6.69 3.87 -0.87
N THR A 83 -7.93 3.88 -0.38
CA THR A 83 -8.93 2.84 -0.68
C THR A 83 -10.19 3.44 -1.31
N SER A 84 -11.04 2.58 -1.89
CA SER A 84 -12.27 2.95 -2.58
C SER A 84 -13.31 3.67 -1.70
N HIS A 85 -13.26 3.46 -0.38
CA HIS A 85 -14.13 4.17 0.56
C HIS A 85 -13.55 5.54 0.99
N GLY A 86 -12.45 5.99 0.38
CA GLY A 86 -11.81 7.29 0.67
C GLY A 86 -10.91 7.29 1.91
N GLY A 87 -10.72 6.13 2.56
CA GLY A 87 -9.80 5.99 3.68
C GLY A 87 -8.38 5.61 3.24
N THR A 88 -7.51 5.37 4.21
CA THR A 88 -6.10 5.05 3.95
C THR A 88 -5.59 3.89 4.80
N ILE A 89 -4.51 3.26 4.37
CA ILE A 89 -3.78 2.26 5.16
C ILE A 89 -2.82 2.97 6.11
N THR A 90 -2.85 2.66 7.40
CA THR A 90 -2.09 3.37 8.44
C THR A 90 -0.96 2.57 9.06
N THR A 91 -1.00 1.23 8.96
CA THR A 91 0.08 0.36 9.44
C THR A 91 0.66 -0.48 8.30
N GLY A 92 1.86 -1.02 8.51
CA GLY A 92 2.59 -1.76 7.48
C GLY A 92 3.59 -2.74 8.10
N ALA A 93 4.41 -3.35 7.25
CA ALA A 93 5.55 -4.14 7.66
C ALA A 93 6.52 -3.31 8.54
N PRO A 94 7.18 -3.91 9.53
CA PRO A 94 8.33 -3.26 10.13
C PRO A 94 9.37 -3.04 9.02
N ILE A 95 9.85 -1.79 8.90
CA ILE A 95 11.04 -1.50 8.10
C ILE A 95 12.18 -2.25 8.79
N LEU A 96 12.76 -3.24 8.12
CA LEU A 96 14.00 -3.86 8.58
C LEU A 96 15.05 -2.75 8.62
N LYS A 97 15.27 -2.18 9.80
CA LYS A 97 16.44 -1.37 10.08
C LYS A 97 17.60 -2.36 10.12
N GLY A 98 18.36 -2.40 9.03
CA GLY A 98 19.71 -2.99 9.05
C GLY A 98 20.61 -2.20 9.98
#